data_AF-A0AAW9W8M6-F1
#
_entry.id   AF-A0AAW9W8M6-F1
#
_cell.length_a   1.000
_cell.length_b   1.000
_cell.length_c   1.000
_cell.angle_alpha   90.00
_cell.angle_beta   90.00
_cell.angle_gamma   90.00
#
_symmetry.space_group_name_H-M   'P 1'
#
loop_
_entity.id
_entity.type
_entity.pdbx_description
1 polymer ?
#
loop_
_entity_poly.entity_id
_entity_poly.type
_entity_poly.pdbx_seq_one_letter_code
_entity_poly.pdbx_strand_id
1 'polypeptide(L)'
;TFDNQFLPDRFVEGKCPNCGTHSRGDQCDNCSAILDPIDLVDKRCSICSNEPEVRETEHFYYVFSEFQNLLETYLNDAEETVRWRKNAINLTKRYLREGLPDRAVTRDLPNG
;
A
#
# COMPACT_ATOMS: atom_id res chain seq x y z
N THR A 1 23.93 -2.44 8.15
CA THR A 1 22.47 -2.63 8.22
C THR A 1 22.20 -4.04 8.66
N PHE A 2 21.70 -4.23 9.89
CA PHE A 2 21.74 -5.52 10.59
C PHE A 2 20.82 -6.60 10.00
N ASP A 3 19.83 -6.22 9.17
CA ASP A 3 18.81 -7.16 8.66
C ASP A 3 18.69 -7.20 7.12
N ASN A 4 19.49 -6.45 6.36
CA ASN A 4 19.49 -6.35 4.88
C ASN A 4 18.10 -6.47 4.18
N GLN A 5 17.06 -5.91 4.80
CA GLN A 5 15.68 -5.98 4.36
C GLN A 5 15.09 -4.57 4.28
N PHE A 6 14.12 -4.37 3.40
CA PHE A 6 13.30 -3.15 3.41
C PHE A 6 12.34 -3.20 4.60
N LEU A 7 12.13 -2.05 5.25
CA LEU A 7 11.24 -1.93 6.40
C LEU A 7 9.85 -1.49 5.95
N PRO A 8 8.80 -2.27 6.24
CA PRO A 8 7.44 -1.77 6.24
C PRO A 8 7.27 -0.54 7.13
N ASP A 9 6.37 0.38 6.77
CA ASP A 9 6.11 1.66 7.45
C ASP A 9 5.94 1.52 8.96
N ARG A 10 5.22 0.47 9.39
CA ARG A 10 4.96 0.15 10.81
C ARG A 10 6.21 -0.19 11.63
N PHE A 11 7.33 -0.50 10.98
CA PHE A 11 8.62 -0.79 11.63
C PHE A 11 9.57 0.41 11.61
N VAL A 12 9.13 1.53 11.05
CA VAL A 12 9.80 2.82 11.18
C VAL A 12 9.06 3.64 12.22
N GLU A 13 9.78 4.11 13.22
CA GLU A 13 9.26 4.97 14.27
C GLU A 13 10.14 6.20 14.43
N GLY A 14 9.57 7.31 14.87
CA GLY A 14 10.29 8.58 14.99
C GLY A 14 9.41 9.63 15.64
N LYS A 15 9.74 10.89 15.43
CA LYS A 15 8.92 12.02 15.87
C LYS A 15 8.08 12.52 14.70
N CYS A 16 6.79 12.73 14.97
CA CYS A 16 5.86 13.32 14.02
C CYS A 16 6.35 14.72 13.60
N PRO A 17 6.48 15.00 12.29
CA PRO A 17 6.93 16.32 11.82
C PRO A 17 5.94 17.45 12.13
N ASN A 18 4.67 17.12 12.39
CA ASN A 18 3.62 18.09 12.67
C ASN A 18 3.56 18.50 14.16
N CYS A 19 3.63 17.53 15.08
CA CYS A 19 3.42 17.79 16.52
C CYS A 19 4.57 17.34 17.44
N GLY A 20 5.62 16.72 16.90
CA GLY A 20 6.81 16.28 17.64
C GLY A 20 6.63 15.05 18.53
N THR A 21 5.40 14.51 18.64
CA THR A 21 5.13 13.28 19.41
C THR A 21 5.75 12.06 18.74
N HIS A 22 6.17 11.07 19.52
CA HIS A 22 6.57 9.77 18.99
C HIS A 22 5.45 9.17 18.13
N SER A 23 5.78 8.65 16.96
CA SER A 23 4.81 8.16 15.97
C SER A 23 5.42 7.07 15.10
N ARG A 24 4.54 6.23 14.58
CA ARG A 24 4.87 5.22 13.56
C ARG A 24 4.87 5.87 12.18
N GLY A 25 5.52 5.22 11.23
CA GLY A 25 5.69 5.73 9.87
C GLY A 25 4.39 5.89 9.08
N ASP A 26 3.30 5.24 9.48
CA ASP A 26 2.00 5.27 8.79
C ASP A 26 1.04 6.35 9.35
N GLN A 27 1.00 6.52 10.67
CA GLN A 27 0.09 7.46 11.32
C GLN A 27 0.61 7.97 12.67
N CYS A 28 0.34 9.26 12.95
CA CYS A 28 0.51 9.85 14.27
C CYS A 28 -0.74 9.64 15.13
N ASP A 29 -0.63 8.88 16.23
CA ASP A 29 -1.75 8.64 17.14
C ASP A 29 -2.20 9.90 17.91
N ASN A 30 -1.35 10.93 18.00
CA ASN A 30 -1.67 12.18 18.71
C ASN A 30 -2.43 13.21 17.87
N CYS A 31 -1.96 13.49 16.64
CA CYS A 31 -2.60 14.48 15.76
C CYS A 31 -3.37 13.87 14.58
N SER A 32 -3.42 12.53 14.50
CA SER A 32 -4.09 11.76 13.44
C SER A 32 -3.57 12.00 12.02
N ALA A 33 -2.43 12.68 11.86
CA ALA A 33 -1.80 12.86 10.56
C ALA A 33 -1.39 11.52 9.96
N ILE A 34 -1.71 11.32 8.67
CA ILE A 34 -1.15 10.24 7.85
C ILE A 34 0.26 10.65 7.49
N LEU A 35 1.22 9.76 7.72
CA LEU A 35 2.64 10.04 7.57
C LEU A 35 3.24 9.17 6.45
N ASP A 36 4.34 9.67 5.89
CA ASP A 36 5.29 8.84 5.16
C ASP A 36 6.47 8.55 6.12
N PRO A 37 6.95 7.30 6.24
CA PRO A 37 8.11 6.97 7.07
C PRO A 37 9.36 7.81 6.79
N ILE A 38 9.52 8.31 5.56
CA ILE A 38 10.66 9.13 5.18
C ILE A 38 10.66 10.51 5.87
N ASP A 39 9.47 11.01 6.20
CA ASP A 39 9.24 12.34 6.77
C ASP A 39 9.39 12.36 8.31
N LEU A 40 9.52 11.19 8.95
CA LEU A 40 9.75 11.11 10.39
C LEU A 40 11.10 11.69 10.78
N VAL A 41 11.07 12.55 11.80
CA VAL A 41 12.28 13.12 12.42
C VAL A 41 12.88 12.11 13.40
N ASP A 42 14.21 12.00 13.44
CA ASP A 42 14.93 11.02 14.28
C ASP A 42 14.43 9.57 14.09
N LYS A 43 14.15 9.18 12.84
CA LYS A 43 13.61 7.85 12.53
C LYS A 43 14.55 6.72 12.96
N ARG A 44 13.95 5.65 13.50
CA ARG A 44 14.59 4.44 14.00
C ARG A 44 13.80 3.21 13.55
N CYS A 45 14.51 2.12 13.36
CA CYS A 45 13.90 0.80 13.18
C CYS A 45 13.40 0.30 14.54
N SER A 46 12.12 -0.02 14.65
CA SER A 46 11.55 -0.53 15.91
C SER A 46 12.01 -1.96 16.28
N ILE A 47 12.66 -2.66 15.35
CA ILE A 47 13.19 -4.03 15.56
C ILE A 47 14.62 -4.01 16.10
N CYS A 48 15.50 -3.21 15.49
CA CYS A 48 16.94 -3.21 15.79
C CYS A 48 17.47 -1.87 16.31
N SER A 49 16.61 -0.87 16.48
CA SER A 49 16.92 0.47 16.99
C SER A 49 17.93 1.28 16.18
N ASN A 50 18.38 0.78 15.02
CA ASN A 50 19.28 1.48 14.12
C ASN A 50 18.53 2.52 13.28
N GLU A 51 19.25 3.52 12.79
CA GLU A 51 18.72 4.46 11.80
C GLU A 51 18.49 3.76 10.46
N PRO A 52 17.27 3.79 9.90
CA PRO A 52 17.03 3.30 8.56
C PRO A 52 17.58 4.27 7.51
N GLU A 53 18.13 3.71 6.44
CA GLU A 53 18.55 4.47 5.26
C GLU A 53 17.57 4.28 4.10
N VAL A 54 17.41 5.32 3.29
CA VAL A 54 16.58 5.28 2.09
C VAL A 54 17.38 4.62 0.98
N ARG A 55 16.79 3.61 0.32
CA ARG A 55 17.39 2.92 -0.81
C ARG A 55 16.39 2.82 -1.94
N GLU A 56 16.85 3.01 -3.16
CA GLU A 56 16.07 2.74 -4.36
C GLU A 56 16.02 1.22 -4.61
N THR A 57 14.89 0.75 -5.13
CA THR A 57 14.67 -0.63 -5.54
C THR A 57 13.77 -0.66 -6.77
N GLU A 58 13.88 -1.73 -7.55
CA GLU A 58 13.07 -1.91 -8.75
C GLU A 58 11.85 -2.76 -8.43
N HIS A 59 10.66 -2.28 -8.83
CA HIS A 59 9.43 -3.04 -8.74
C HIS A 59 8.76 -3.14 -10.11
N PHE A 60 8.43 -4.37 -10.52
CA PHE A 60 7.57 -4.60 -11.67
C PHE A 60 6.10 -4.37 -11.33
N TYR A 61 5.40 -3.73 -12.26
CA TYR A 61 3.97 -3.46 -12.20
C TYR A 61 3.24 -4.28 -13.25
N TYR A 62 2.08 -4.81 -12.86
CA TYR A 62 1.11 -5.35 -13.80
C TYR A 62 0.24 -4.21 -14.31
N VAL A 63 0.18 -4.08 -15.64
CA VAL A 63 -0.60 -3.06 -16.35
C VAL A 63 -2.08 -3.39 -16.28
N PHE A 64 -2.64 -3.33 -15.08
CA PHE A 64 -4.00 -3.74 -14.81
C PHE A 64 -5.02 -2.74 -15.36
N SER A 65 -4.60 -1.48 -15.51
CA SER A 65 -5.41 -0.42 -16.11
C SER A 65 -5.92 -0.77 -17.52
N GLU A 66 -5.14 -1.50 -18.31
CA GLU A 66 -5.53 -1.95 -19.66
C GLU A 66 -6.73 -2.92 -19.66
N PHE A 67 -7.05 -3.54 -18.52
CA PHE A 67 -8.14 -4.51 -18.39
C PHE A 67 -9.47 -3.87 -18.03
N GLN A 68 -9.55 -2.54 -17.87
CA GLN A 68 -10.76 -1.81 -17.47
C GLN A 68 -11.99 -2.23 -18.29
N ASN A 69 -11.93 -2.04 -19.61
CA ASN A 69 -13.07 -2.29 -20.51
C ASN A 69 -13.45 -3.78 -20.56
N LEU A 70 -12.44 -4.67 -20.51
CA LEU A 70 -12.66 -6.11 -20.52
C LEU A 70 -13.43 -6.56 -19.27
N LEU A 71 -13.02 -6.06 -18.09
CA LEU A 71 -13.62 -6.42 -16.82
C LEU A 71 -15.01 -5.79 -16.63
N GLU A 72 -15.24 -4.59 -17.14
CA GLU A 72 -16.59 -4.00 -17.22
C GLU A 72 -17.53 -4.86 -18.07
N THR A 73 -17.08 -5.29 -19.24
CA THR A 73 -17.85 -6.18 -20.12
C THR A 73 -18.19 -7.49 -19.42
N TYR A 74 -17.19 -8.12 -18.77
CA TYR A 74 -17.37 -9.37 -18.05
C TYR A 74 -18.33 -9.23 -16.85
N LEU A 75 -18.26 -8.12 -16.13
CA LEU A 75 -19.17 -7.82 -15.03
C LEU A 75 -20.62 -7.64 -15.52
N ASN A 76 -20.82 -6.92 -16.63
CA ASN A 76 -22.15 -6.73 -17.21
C ASN A 76 -22.77 -8.09 -17.59
N ASP A 77 -22.01 -8.96 -18.27
CA ASP A 77 -22.45 -10.32 -18.58
C ASP A 77 -22.78 -11.13 -17.30
N ALA A 78 -21.95 -11.04 -16.26
CA ALA A 78 -22.22 -11.71 -14.98
C ALA A 78 -23.50 -11.21 -14.28
N GLU A 79 -23.85 -9.94 -14.42
CA GLU A 79 -25.08 -9.35 -13.89
C GLU A 79 -26.31 -9.75 -14.70
N GLU A 80 -26.26 -9.64 -16.03
CA GLU A 80 -27.36 -9.99 -16.94
C GLU A 80 -27.73 -11.48 -16.83
N THR A 81 -26.71 -12.34 -16.74
CA THR A 81 -26.89 -13.80 -16.59
C THR A 81 -27.20 -14.24 -15.16
N VAL A 82 -27.21 -13.32 -14.20
CA VAL A 82 -27.45 -13.58 -12.76
C VAL A 82 -26.52 -14.68 -12.20
N ARG A 83 -25.30 -14.79 -12.75
CA ARG A 83 -24.30 -15.80 -12.32
C ARG A 83 -23.67 -15.43 -10.98
N TRP A 84 -23.61 -14.15 -10.66
CA TRP A 84 -22.96 -13.63 -9.45
C TRP A 84 -23.97 -13.15 -8.43
N ARG A 85 -23.57 -13.22 -7.15
CA ARG A 85 -24.37 -12.63 -6.06
C ARG A 85 -24.34 -11.11 -6.17
N LYS A 86 -25.46 -10.46 -5.81
CA LYS A 86 -25.61 -8.99 -5.88
C LYS A 86 -24.51 -8.21 -5.16
N ASN A 87 -24.05 -8.70 -4.00
CA ASN A 87 -22.97 -8.05 -3.25
C ASN A 87 -21.62 -8.05 -4.01
N ALA A 88 -21.29 -9.16 -4.70
CA ALA A 88 -20.10 -9.25 -5.53
C ALA A 88 -20.18 -8.26 -6.70
N ILE A 89 -21.31 -8.24 -7.42
CA ILE A 89 -21.55 -7.29 -8.52
C ILE A 89 -21.38 -5.84 -8.04
N ASN A 90 -22.04 -5.47 -6.94
CA ASN A 90 -22.00 -4.10 -6.42
C ASN A 90 -20.59 -3.67 -5.98
N LEU A 91 -19.83 -4.58 -5.34
CA LEU A 91 -18.47 -4.29 -4.92
C LEU A 91 -17.54 -4.13 -6.12
N THR A 92 -17.62 -5.02 -7.12
CA THR A 92 -16.84 -4.91 -8.36
C THR A 92 -17.18 -3.65 -9.12
N LYS A 93 -18.46 -3.28 -9.23
CA LYS A 93 -18.92 -2.01 -9.82
C LYS A 93 -18.34 -0.78 -9.13
N ARG A 94 -18.16 -0.83 -7.80
CA ARG A 94 -17.54 0.27 -7.07
C ARG A 94 -16.09 0.44 -7.51
N TYR A 95 -15.29 -0.62 -7.48
CA TYR A 95 -13.87 -0.54 -7.84
C TYR A 95 -13.65 -0.17 -9.31
N LEU A 96 -14.45 -0.71 -10.23
CA LEU A 96 -14.33 -0.35 -11.65
C LEU A 96 -14.65 1.13 -11.90
N ARG A 97 -15.61 1.71 -11.17
CA ARG A 97 -15.91 3.15 -11.24
C ARG A 97 -14.81 4.05 -10.67
N GLU A 98 -14.05 3.55 -9.69
CA GLU A 98 -12.87 4.25 -9.18
C GLU A 98 -11.71 4.24 -10.21
N GLY A 99 -11.79 3.34 -11.21
CA GLY A 99 -10.75 3.09 -12.20
C GLY A 99 -9.72 2.07 -11.71
N LEU A 100 -9.23 1.22 -12.61
CA LEU A 100 -8.21 0.23 -12.28
C LEU A 100 -6.80 0.85 -12.31
N PRO A 101 -6.10 0.96 -11.18
CA PRO A 101 -4.70 1.37 -11.20
C PRO A 101 -3.80 0.16 -11.48
N ASP A 102 -2.64 0.42 -12.08
CA ASP A 102 -1.58 -0.57 -12.18
C ASP A 102 -1.10 -0.97 -10.78
N ARG A 103 -0.73 -2.24 -10.62
CA ARG A 103 -0.41 -2.82 -9.31
C ARG A 103 0.99 -3.39 -9.30
N ALA A 104 1.78 -3.04 -8.29
CA ALA A 104 3.09 -3.66 -8.07
C ALA A 104 2.94 -5.15 -7.74
N VAL A 105 3.58 -6.01 -8.53
CA VAL A 105 3.52 -7.49 -8.41
C VAL A 105 4.79 -8.11 -7.82
N THR A 106 5.79 -7.29 -7.51
CA THR A 106 7.03 -7.73 -6.85
C THR A 106 7.15 -7.15 -5.45
N ARG A 107 7.91 -7.84 -4.59
CA ARG A 107 8.27 -7.41 -3.24
C ARG A 107 9.69 -7.86 -2.96
N ASP A 108 10.46 -7.05 -2.25
CA ASP A 108 11.81 -7.40 -1.81
C ASP A 108 11.75 -8.31 -0.59
N LEU A 109 11.46 -9.60 -0.83
CA LEU A 109 11.38 -10.64 0.19
C LEU A 109 12.36 -11.77 -0.14
N PRO A 110 13.01 -12.38 0.87
CA PRO A 110 13.93 -13.50 0.64
C PRO A 110 13.21 -14.78 0.18
N ASN A 111 11.95 -14.95 0.59
CA ASN A 111 11.11 -16.10 0.24
C ASN A 111 9.74 -15.58 -0.23
N GLY A 112 9.28 -16.05 -1.39
CA GLY A 112 7.99 -15.70 -2.01
C GLY A 112 7.00 -16.86 -2.05
#